data_AF-A0A5M3W6J8-F1
#
_entry.id   AF-A0A5M3W6J8-F1
#
_cell.length_a   1.000
_cell.length_b   1.000
_cell.length_c   1.000
_cell.angle_alpha   90.00
_cell.angle_beta   90.00
_cell.angle_gamma   90.00
#
_symmetry.space_group_name_H-M   'P 1'
#
loop_
_entity.id
_entity.type
_entity.pdbx_description
1 polymer ?
#
loop_
_entity_poly.entity_id
_entity_poly.type
_entity_poly.pdbx_seq_one_letter_code
_entity_poly.pdbx_strand_id
1 'polypeptide(L)'
;MQREGLYLVDIIEAARKIASYLDGVSPEVWAADSMRRDAVVWQLSIIGEAVAGISDETRDSTPEIPWKLIRGLRNNVVHRYFSVDWKIVHTAATVNVPDLERQVRDLLQHAYPDLFERLQEEESRVSSDPS
;
A
#
# COMPACT_ATOMS: atom_id res chain seq x y z
N MET A 1 10.60 5.99 16.20
CA MET A 1 11.64 5.11 15.61
C MET A 1 11.08 3.71 15.33
N GLN A 2 10.99 2.76 16.27
CA GLN A 2 10.50 1.39 15.94
C GLN A 2 9.05 1.33 15.42
N ARG A 3 8.14 2.15 15.97
CA ARG A 3 6.74 2.21 15.53
C ARG A 3 6.56 2.74 14.11
N GLU A 4 7.49 3.58 13.64
CA GLU A 4 7.43 4.16 12.30
C GLU A 4 7.82 3.15 11.23
N GLY A 5 8.85 2.34 11.48
CA GLY A 5 9.20 1.21 10.61
C GLY A 5 8.04 0.21 10.45
N LEU A 6 7.20 0.02 11.48
CA LEU A 6 5.99 -0.80 11.35
C LEU A 6 4.96 -0.21 10.38
N TYR A 7 4.82 1.12 10.30
CA TYR A 7 3.95 1.74 9.29
C TYR A 7 4.49 1.53 7.87
N LEU A 8 5.81 1.53 7.69
CA LEU A 8 6.41 1.21 6.38
C LEU A 8 6.13 -0.25 5.99
N VAL A 9 6.22 -1.18 6.95
CA VAL A 9 5.84 -2.59 6.76
C VAL A 9 4.35 -2.71 6.39
N ASP A 10 3.45 -2.02 7.11
CA ASP A 10 2.01 -2.02 6.80
C ASP A 10 1.72 -1.57 5.36
N ILE A 11 2.45 -0.55 4.87
CA ILE A 11 2.31 -0.07 3.48
C ILE A 11 2.73 -1.16 2.49
N ILE A 12 3.87 -1.81 2.71
CA ILE A 12 4.38 -2.87 1.83
C ILE A 12 3.41 -4.04 1.80
N GLU A 13 2.92 -4.50 2.95
CA GLU A 13 1.97 -5.61 3.01
C GLU A 13 0.63 -5.27 2.33
N ALA A 14 0.11 -4.07 2.57
CA ALA A 14 -1.13 -3.62 1.95
C ALA A 14 -0.98 -3.53 0.43
N ALA A 15 0.15 -3.02 -0.07
CA ALA A 15 0.47 -2.97 -1.49
C ALA A 15 0.52 -4.38 -2.11
N ARG A 16 1.15 -5.34 -1.43
CA ARG A 16 1.23 -6.74 -1.89
C ARG A 16 -0.14 -7.41 -1.92
N LYS A 17 -1.00 -7.17 -0.91
CA LYS A 17 -2.39 -7.63 -0.91
C LYS A 17 -3.15 -7.07 -2.11
N ILE A 18 -3.03 -5.77 -2.38
CA ILE A 18 -3.62 -5.14 -3.58
C ILE A 18 -3.15 -5.83 -4.86
N ALA A 19 -1.85 -6.06 -5.01
CA ALA A 19 -1.29 -6.74 -6.17
C ALA A 19 -1.89 -8.15 -6.33
N SER A 20 -1.98 -8.93 -5.24
CA SER A 20 -2.59 -10.27 -5.26
C SER A 20 -4.07 -10.26 -5.65
N TYR A 21 -4.82 -9.22 -5.27
CA TYR A 21 -6.24 -9.10 -5.61
C TYR A 21 -6.44 -8.79 -7.09
N LEU A 22 -5.46 -8.16 -7.74
CA LEU A 22 -5.52 -7.69 -9.11
C LEU A 22 -4.79 -8.59 -10.11
N ASP A 23 -4.09 -9.63 -9.62
CA ASP A 23 -3.38 -10.57 -10.47
C ASP A 23 -4.33 -11.29 -11.45
N GLY A 24 -4.01 -11.24 -12.73
CA GLY A 24 -4.82 -11.80 -13.81
C GLY A 24 -6.23 -11.19 -13.98
N VAL A 25 -6.55 -10.07 -13.33
CA VAL A 25 -7.90 -9.48 -13.36
C VAL A 25 -8.10 -8.63 -14.60
N SER A 26 -9.12 -8.95 -15.40
CA SER A 26 -9.52 -8.13 -16.54
C SER A 26 -10.34 -6.90 -16.12
N PRO A 27 -10.40 -5.84 -16.95
CA PRO A 27 -11.24 -4.68 -16.68
C PRO A 27 -12.72 -5.01 -16.45
N GLU A 28 -13.25 -6.02 -17.12
CA GLU A 28 -14.65 -6.48 -16.99
C GLU A 28 -14.88 -7.16 -15.64
N VAL A 29 -13.94 -7.99 -15.19
CA VAL A 29 -14.01 -8.63 -13.88
C VAL A 29 -13.90 -7.57 -12.78
N TRP A 30 -12.95 -6.64 -12.89
CA TRP A 30 -12.87 -5.48 -12.00
C TRP A 30 -14.17 -4.67 -12.02
N ALA A 31 -14.82 -4.54 -13.18
CA ALA A 31 -16.05 -3.77 -13.34
C ALA A 31 -17.24 -4.36 -12.56
N ALA A 32 -17.29 -5.69 -12.42
CA ALA A 32 -18.41 -6.44 -11.86
C ALA A 32 -18.17 -6.92 -10.41
N ASP A 33 -16.93 -6.94 -9.92
CA ASP A 33 -16.57 -7.51 -8.63
C ASP A 33 -16.50 -6.46 -7.52
N SER A 34 -17.63 -6.25 -6.83
CA SER A 34 -17.70 -5.32 -5.69
C SER A 34 -16.83 -5.75 -4.51
N MET A 35 -16.72 -7.05 -4.25
CA MET A 35 -15.92 -7.56 -3.13
C MET A 35 -14.43 -7.24 -3.31
N ARG A 36 -13.90 -7.46 -4.52
CA ARG A 36 -12.52 -7.10 -4.86
C ARG A 36 -12.27 -5.60 -4.75
N ARG A 37 -13.20 -4.79 -5.24
CA ARG A 37 -13.14 -3.33 -5.13
C ARG A 37 -13.08 -2.86 -3.68
N ASP A 38 -13.95 -3.41 -2.83
CA ASP A 38 -14.00 -3.10 -1.41
C ASP A 38 -12.70 -3.54 -0.71
N ALA A 39 -12.17 -4.71 -1.07
CA ALA A 39 -10.89 -5.19 -0.56
C ALA A 39 -9.72 -4.28 -0.95
N VAL A 40 -9.66 -3.80 -2.19
CA VAL A 40 -8.64 -2.82 -2.65
C VAL A 40 -8.80 -1.50 -1.90
N VAL A 41 -10.03 -1.00 -1.76
CA VAL A 41 -10.36 0.21 -1.00
C VAL A 41 -9.91 0.13 0.46
N TRP A 42 -10.09 -1.04 1.09
CA TRP A 42 -9.63 -1.29 2.45
C TRP A 42 -8.11 -1.19 2.55
N GLN A 43 -7.37 -1.84 1.65
CA GLN A 43 -5.90 -1.77 1.65
C GLN A 43 -5.38 -0.35 1.36
N LEU A 44 -6.02 0.39 0.45
CA LEU A 44 -5.68 1.81 0.21
C LEU A 44 -5.91 2.67 1.46
N SER A 45 -6.91 2.33 2.27
CA SER A 45 -7.18 3.02 3.54
C SER A 45 -6.11 2.72 4.59
N ILE A 46 -5.63 1.46 4.66
CA ILE A 46 -4.48 1.08 5.50
C ILE A 46 -3.23 1.87 5.11
N ILE A 47 -2.93 1.95 3.80
CA ILE A 47 -1.80 2.75 3.30
C ILE A 47 -1.93 4.21 3.74
N GLY A 48 -3.11 4.81 3.58
CA GLY A 48 -3.36 6.19 4.00
C GLY A 48 -3.17 6.42 5.51
N GLU A 49 -3.59 5.46 6.34
CA GLU A 49 -3.42 5.52 7.79
C GLU A 49 -1.94 5.36 8.20
N ALA A 50 -1.25 4.38 7.64
CA ALA A 50 0.16 4.15 7.88
C ALA A 50 0.99 5.38 7.50
N VAL A 51 0.71 5.99 6.34
CA VAL A 51 1.34 7.25 5.93
C VAL A 51 1.09 8.37 6.93
N ALA A 52 -0.11 8.48 7.52
CA ALA A 52 -0.39 9.49 8.53
C ALA A 52 0.47 9.32 9.80
N GLY A 53 0.89 8.09 10.10
CA GLY A 53 1.78 7.74 11.21
C GLY A 53 3.27 7.99 10.98
N ILE A 54 3.71 8.22 9.73
CA ILE A 54 5.09 8.57 9.39
C ILE A 54 5.42 10.00 9.88
N SER A 55 6.62 10.22 10.39
CA SER A 55 7.07 11.53 10.86
C SER A 55 7.33 12.51 9.71
N ASP A 56 7.32 13.81 10.00
CA ASP A 56 7.65 14.81 8.99
C ASP A 56 9.12 14.72 8.55
N GLU A 57 10.04 14.34 9.43
CA GLU A 57 11.47 14.12 9.12
C GLU A 57 11.66 13.03 8.04
N THR A 58 10.99 11.89 8.20
CA THR A 58 11.02 10.81 7.19
C THR A 58 10.40 11.26 5.87
N ARG A 59 9.31 12.04 5.92
CA ARG A 59 8.66 12.55 4.70
C ARG A 59 9.52 13.56 3.97
N ASP A 60 10.19 14.45 4.70
CA ASP A 60 11.03 15.50 4.14
C ASP A 60 12.35 14.94 3.57
N SER A 61 12.82 13.79 4.08
CA SER A 61 13.97 13.07 3.53
C SER A 61 13.66 12.22 2.29
N THR A 62 12.37 12.03 1.96
CA THR A 62 11.91 11.28 0.77
C THR A 62 10.85 12.06 -0.02
N PRO A 63 11.19 13.24 -0.55
CA PRO A 63 10.25 14.14 -1.21
C PRO A 63 9.69 13.61 -2.55
N GLU A 64 10.32 12.58 -3.12
CA GLU A 64 9.85 11.87 -4.32
C GLU A 64 8.56 11.09 -4.07
N ILE A 65 8.31 10.66 -2.82
CA ILE A 65 7.07 10.00 -2.44
C ILE A 65 5.99 11.08 -2.23
N PRO A 66 4.82 11.01 -2.90
CA PRO A 66 3.78 12.03 -2.80
C PRO A 66 2.96 11.93 -1.49
N TRP A 67 3.62 11.99 -0.33
CA TRP A 67 3.05 11.74 1.01
C TRP A 67 1.74 12.46 1.28
N LYS A 68 1.64 13.75 0.91
CA LYS A 68 0.43 14.57 1.12
C LYS A 68 -0.77 14.01 0.37
N LEU A 69 -0.57 13.50 -0.84
CA LEU A 69 -1.62 12.90 -1.66
C LEU A 69 -2.06 11.55 -1.08
N ILE A 70 -1.09 10.73 -0.68
CA ILE A 70 -1.34 9.38 -0.13
C ILE A 70 -2.07 9.45 1.20
N ARG A 71 -1.69 10.40 2.08
CA ARG A 71 -2.41 10.68 3.35
C ARG A 71 -3.88 11.03 3.11
N GLY A 72 -4.19 11.65 1.97
CA GLY A 72 -5.54 11.99 1.55
C GLY A 72 -6.39 10.79 1.09
N LEU A 73 -5.80 9.61 0.86
CA LEU A 73 -6.53 8.42 0.40
C LEU A 73 -7.58 7.97 1.40
N ARG A 74 -7.23 7.91 2.70
CA ARG A 74 -8.17 7.59 3.78
C ARG A 74 -9.41 8.48 3.71
N ASN A 75 -9.20 9.79 3.52
CA ASN A 75 -10.30 10.76 3.49
C ASN A 75 -11.11 10.68 2.21
N ASN A 76 -10.49 10.48 1.04
CA ASN A 76 -11.22 10.39 -0.23
C ASN A 76 -12.06 9.10 -0.32
N VAL A 77 -11.50 7.97 0.10
CA VAL A 77 -12.17 6.67 0.05
C VAL A 77 -13.36 6.62 1.02
N VAL A 78 -13.19 7.17 2.23
CA VAL A 78 -14.25 7.16 3.25
C VAL A 78 -15.29 8.27 3.07
N HIS A 79 -14.93 9.48 2.64
CA HIS A 79 -15.89 10.58 2.52
C HIS A 79 -16.62 10.65 1.17
N ARG A 80 -16.06 10.04 0.11
CA ARG A 80 -16.71 9.97 -1.21
C ARG A 80 -17.14 8.55 -1.56
N TYR A 81 -17.37 7.67 -0.58
CA TYR A 81 -17.72 6.27 -0.82
C TYR A 81 -18.97 6.10 -1.73
N PHE A 82 -19.92 7.06 -1.69
CA PHE A 82 -21.11 7.10 -2.55
C PHE A 82 -20.83 7.57 -3.99
N SER A 83 -19.63 8.05 -4.28
CA SER A 83 -19.19 8.63 -5.56
C SER A 83 -17.74 8.24 -5.89
N VAL A 84 -17.31 7.03 -5.48
CA VAL A 84 -15.98 6.51 -5.79
C VAL A 84 -15.84 6.34 -7.29
N ASP A 85 -14.85 7.02 -7.86
CA ASP A 85 -14.44 6.76 -9.23
C ASP A 85 -13.56 5.51 -9.25
N TRP A 86 -14.15 4.39 -9.65
CA TRP A 86 -13.47 3.10 -9.74
C TRP A 86 -12.33 3.06 -10.75
N LYS A 87 -12.27 3.99 -11.71
CA LYS A 87 -11.11 4.12 -12.62
C LYS A 87 -9.93 4.74 -11.90
N ILE A 88 -10.19 5.74 -11.04
CA ILE A 88 -9.15 6.34 -10.20
C ILE A 88 -8.63 5.32 -9.19
N VAL A 89 -9.51 4.57 -8.53
CA VAL A 89 -9.10 3.49 -7.60
C VAL A 89 -8.26 2.43 -8.31
N HIS A 90 -8.70 1.99 -9.49
CA HIS A 90 -7.94 1.02 -10.27
C HIS A 90 -6.56 1.55 -10.67
N THR A 91 -6.47 2.81 -11.09
CA THR A 91 -5.19 3.45 -11.44
C THR A 91 -4.27 3.55 -10.23
N ALA A 92 -4.80 3.99 -9.08
CA ALA A 92 -4.05 4.02 -7.84
C ALA A 92 -3.49 2.64 -7.48
N ALA A 93 -4.33 1.62 -7.56
CA ALA A 93 -3.98 0.25 -7.20
C ALA A 93 -3.00 -0.43 -8.17
N THR A 94 -3.09 -0.15 -9.47
CA THR A 94 -2.27 -0.82 -10.51
C THR A 94 -1.02 -0.05 -10.90
N VAL A 95 -0.97 1.26 -10.67
CA VAL A 95 0.15 2.12 -11.10
C VAL A 95 0.86 2.74 -9.90
N ASN A 96 0.11 3.43 -9.03
CA ASN A 96 0.72 4.22 -7.96
C ASN A 96 1.18 3.37 -6.78
N VAL A 97 0.39 2.37 -6.38
CA VAL A 97 0.71 1.49 -5.24
C VAL A 97 1.97 0.65 -5.48
N PRO A 98 2.19 0.03 -6.66
CA PRO A 98 3.44 -0.70 -6.93
C PRO A 98 4.68 0.20 -6.89
N ASP A 99 4.55 1.47 -7.31
CA ASP A 99 5.65 2.44 -7.24
C ASP A 99 5.93 2.86 -5.79
N LEU A 100 4.88 3.11 -5.01
CA LEU A 100 4.99 3.37 -3.59
C LEU A 100 5.64 2.21 -2.83
N GLU A 101 5.26 0.97 -3.13
CA GLU A 101 5.84 -0.21 -2.49
C GLU A 101 7.37 -0.25 -2.67
N ARG A 102 7.86 -0.01 -3.89
CA ARG A 102 9.30 0.03 -4.17
C ARG A 102 10.00 1.12 -3.36
N GLN A 103 9.47 2.35 -3.39
CA GLN A 103 10.05 3.49 -2.68
C GLN A 103 10.08 3.26 -1.16
N VAL A 104 9.00 2.72 -0.60
CA VAL A 104 8.90 2.42 0.84
C VAL A 104 9.79 1.24 1.24
N ARG A 105 9.95 0.24 0.36
CA ARG A 105 10.87 -0.88 0.58
C ARG A 105 12.32 -0.40 0.64
N ASP A 106 12.71 0.47 -0.29
CA ASP A 106 14.03 1.09 -0.29
C ASP A 106 14.24 1.90 0.99
N LEU A 107 13.27 2.73 1.39
CA LEU A 107 13.31 3.48 2.65
C LEU A 107 13.46 2.55 3.87
N LEU A 108 12.67 1.49 3.95
CA LEU A 108 12.71 0.52 5.05
C LEU A 108 14.08 -0.15 5.15
N GLN A 109 14.68 -0.54 4.02
CA GLN A 109 16.01 -1.15 3.96
C GLN A 109 17.09 -0.23 4.54
N HIS A 110 17.05 1.06 4.22
CA HIS A 110 18.08 2.02 4.66
C HIS A 110 17.86 2.53 6.09
N ALA A 111 16.62 2.79 6.48
CA ALA A 111 16.29 3.39 7.77
C ALA A 111 16.06 2.37 8.88
N TYR A 112 15.62 1.14 8.55
CA TYR A 112 15.28 0.09 9.49
C TYR A 112 15.70 -1.32 9.00
N PRO A 113 17.02 -1.56 8.81
CA PRO A 113 17.52 -2.80 8.21
C PRO A 113 17.05 -4.07 8.95
N ASP A 114 17.00 -4.06 10.28
CA ASP A 114 16.52 -5.21 11.07
C ASP A 114 15.06 -5.58 10.77
N LEU A 115 14.20 -4.58 10.52
CA LEU A 115 12.80 -4.82 10.14
C LEU A 115 12.69 -5.29 8.69
N PHE A 116 13.54 -4.75 7.82
CA PHE A 116 13.62 -5.18 6.43
C PHE A 116 14.02 -6.66 6.32
N GLU A 117 15.05 -7.10 7.05
CA GLU A 117 15.48 -8.50 7.08
C GLU A 117 14.35 -9.42 7.54
N ARG A 118 13.66 -9.07 8.63
CA ARG A 118 12.51 -9.84 9.13
C ARG A 118 11.37 -9.94 8.11
N LEU A 119 11.06 -8.85 7.41
CA LEU A 119 10.08 -8.85 6.33
C LEU A 119 10.48 -9.82 5.21
N GLN A 120 11.75 -9.85 4.82
CA GLN A 120 12.26 -10.78 3.80
C GLN A 120 12.21 -12.25 4.25
N GLU A 121 12.51 -12.52 5.53
CA GLU A 121 12.38 -13.87 6.09
C GLU A 121 10.93 -14.36 6.07
N GLU A 122 9.98 -13.52 6.45
CA GLU A 122 8.55 -13.81 6.41
C GLU A 122 8.08 -14.03 4.96
N GLU A 123 8.53 -13.20 4.02
CA GLU A 123 8.30 -13.36 2.58
C GLU A 123 8.78 -14.72 2.06
N SER A 124 9.99 -15.11 2.45
CA SER A 124 10.61 -16.36 2.02
C SER A 124 9.86 -17.59 2.57
N ARG A 125 9.36 -17.50 3.81
CA ARG A 125 8.57 -18.57 4.43
C ARG A 125 7.24 -18.79 3.70
N VAL A 126 6.52 -17.72 3.39
CA VAL A 126 5.24 -17.80 2.65
C VAL A 126 5.43 -18.34 1.24
N SER A 127 6.52 -17.97 0.55
CA SER A 127 6.84 -18.51 -0.78
C SER A 127 7.26 -20.00 -0.77
N SER A 128 7.69 -20.52 0.38
CA SER A 128 8.17 -21.90 0.53
C SER A 128 7.08 -22.90 0.96
N ASP A 129 5.88 -22.42 1.27
CA ASP A 129 4.74 -23.25 1.68
C ASP A 129 3.73 -23.35 0.53
N PRO A 130 3.74 -24.43 -0.28
CA PRO A 130 2.80 -24.60 -1.38
C PRO A 130 1.46 -25.05 -0.80
N SER A 131 0.56 -24.11 -0.58
CA SER A 131 -0.86 -24.44 -0.44
C SER A 131 -1.41 -25.03 -1.73
#